data_AF-A0A6N4T7P1-F1
#
_entry.id   AF-A0A6N4T7P1-F1
#
_cell.length_a   1.000
_cell.length_b   1.000
_cell.length_c   1.000
_cell.angle_alpha   90.00
_cell.angle_beta   90.00
_cell.angle_gamma   90.00
#
_symmetry.space_group_name_H-M   'P 1'
#
loop_
_entity.id
_entity.type
_entity.pdbx_description
1 polymer ?
#
loop_
_entity_poly.entity_id
_entity_poly.type
_entity_poly.pdbx_seq_one_letter_code
_entity_poly.pdbx_strand_id
1 'polypeptide(L)'
;MKHDQTAINHTSNQRTAKKTAGLIAAVISSLLLVNVSTAADRQDTSANARARYEYEKSICNNGQSNQARETCLREAGAAKQQAQLGTLTTASEDQLQRNRELRCNALPPADREYCLQRMRGEGTQSGSAQSGGISRELVVPVKPGQ
;
A
#
# COMPACT_ATOMS: atom_id res chain seq x y z
N MET A 1 -33.23 45.73 16.06
CA MET A 1 -32.31 45.52 14.92
C MET A 1 -32.62 44.12 14.40
N LYS A 2 -33.56 44.01 13.43
CA LYS A 2 -33.35 43.62 12.02
C LYS A 2 -32.58 42.28 11.89
N HIS A 3 -33.30 41.16 11.74
CA HIS A 3 -33.64 40.48 10.46
C HIS A 3 -32.37 40.01 9.73
N ASP A 4 -32.21 38.79 9.26
CA ASP A 4 -33.17 37.88 8.64
C ASP A 4 -32.48 36.52 8.44
N GLN A 5 -33.16 35.41 8.73
CA GLN A 5 -32.70 34.08 8.31
C GLN A 5 -33.82 33.47 7.49
N THR A 6 -33.73 33.74 6.19
CA THR A 6 -34.70 33.30 5.18
C THR A 6 -34.59 31.78 5.01
N ALA A 7 -35.68 31.10 5.37
CA ALA A 7 -36.41 30.01 4.67
C ALA A 7 -35.60 29.10 3.71
N ILE A 8 -35.91 27.81 3.54
CA ILE A 8 -37.18 27.31 3.01
C ILE A 8 -37.49 25.90 3.56
N ASN A 9 -38.79 25.75 3.82
CA ASN A 9 -39.49 24.64 4.45
C ASN A 9 -39.54 23.35 3.62
N HIS A 10 -39.57 22.23 4.34
CA HIS A 10 -40.18 20.98 3.89
C HIS A 10 -41.70 21.18 3.70
N THR A 11 -42.22 20.79 2.53
CA THR A 11 -43.66 20.56 2.35
C THR A 11 -43.88 19.36 1.44
N SER A 12 -44.24 18.24 2.07
CA SER A 12 -44.89 17.10 1.42
C SER A 12 -46.25 17.55 0.88
N ASN A 13 -46.56 17.24 -0.38
CA ASN A 13 -47.91 17.37 -0.91
C ASN A 13 -48.20 16.21 -1.86
N GLN A 14 -48.63 15.10 -1.26
CA GLN A 14 -49.40 14.08 -1.97
C GLN A 14 -50.80 14.64 -2.24
N ARG A 15 -51.10 14.97 -3.50
CA ARG A 15 -52.48 15.12 -3.97
C ARG A 15 -52.77 14.13 -5.07
N THR A 16 -53.55 13.13 -4.69
CA THR A 16 -54.39 12.31 -5.55
C THR A 16 -55.24 13.18 -6.48
N ALA A 17 -55.14 12.96 -7.79
CA ALA A 17 -56.20 13.29 -8.72
C ALA A 17 -56.21 12.24 -9.85
N LYS A 18 -56.95 11.16 -9.62
CA LYS A 18 -57.43 10.31 -10.71
C LYS A 18 -58.34 11.17 -11.60
N LYS A 19 -58.00 11.32 -12.89
CA LYS A 19 -58.98 11.63 -13.94
C LYS A 19 -58.71 10.76 -15.16
N THR A 20 -59.82 10.28 -15.67
CA THR A 20 -60.07 9.24 -16.66
C THR A 20 -59.75 9.64 -18.10
N ALA A 21 -59.60 8.60 -18.91
CA ALA A 21 -59.80 8.54 -20.36
C ALA A 21 -58.67 9.10 -21.26
N GLY A 22 -58.05 8.20 -22.00
CA GLY A 22 -57.12 8.51 -23.07
C GLY A 22 -56.34 7.27 -23.50
N LEU A 23 -56.92 6.52 -24.45
CA LEU A 23 -56.23 5.47 -25.21
C LEU A 23 -54.94 6.03 -25.83
N ILE A 24 -53.84 5.28 -25.69
CA ILE A 24 -52.73 5.03 -26.64
C ILE A 24 -51.59 4.45 -25.79
N ALA A 25 -51.56 3.13 -25.66
CA ALA A 25 -50.45 2.41 -25.06
C ALA A 25 -49.34 2.25 -26.11
N ALA A 26 -48.50 3.27 -26.25
CA ALA A 26 -47.22 3.14 -26.92
C ALA A 26 -46.24 2.43 -25.98
N VAL A 27 -45.87 1.20 -26.32
CA VAL A 27 -44.88 0.39 -25.61
C VAL A 27 -43.50 0.99 -25.89
N ILE A 28 -43.05 1.91 -25.03
CA ILE A 28 -41.63 2.32 -24.98
C ILE A 28 -41.01 1.55 -23.82
N SER A 29 -40.56 0.33 -24.12
CA SER A 29 -39.82 -0.51 -23.18
C SER A 29 -38.45 0.10 -22.89
N SER A 30 -38.37 0.73 -21.71
CA SER A 30 -37.32 0.58 -20.72
C SER A 30 -35.86 0.77 -21.17
N LEU A 31 -35.37 2.00 -20.98
CA LEU A 31 -33.97 2.29 -20.69
C LEU A 31 -33.49 1.46 -19.48
N LEU A 32 -32.55 0.54 -19.71
CA LEU A 32 -31.66 0.02 -18.68
C LEU A 32 -30.26 0.61 -18.94
N LEU A 33 -30.00 1.77 -18.35
CA LEU A 33 -28.64 2.28 -18.21
C LEU A 33 -27.94 1.44 -17.13
N VAL A 34 -27.23 0.39 -17.56
CA VAL A 34 -26.25 -0.31 -16.72
C VAL A 34 -25.09 0.65 -16.50
N ASN A 35 -25.11 1.38 -15.39
CA ASN A 35 -23.93 2.04 -14.86
C ASN A 35 -23.02 0.97 -14.27
N VAL A 36 -22.08 0.44 -15.07
CA VAL A 36 -21.00 -0.38 -14.52
C VAL A 36 -19.99 0.55 -13.86
N SER A 37 -20.11 0.75 -12.54
CA SER A 37 -19.08 1.43 -11.77
C SER A 37 -17.87 0.49 -11.67
N THR A 38 -16.82 0.75 -12.44
CA THR A 38 -15.58 -0.03 -12.41
C THR A 38 -14.78 0.30 -11.15
N ALA A 39 -15.04 -0.43 -10.06
CA ALA A 39 -14.13 -0.52 -8.92
C ALA A 39 -12.97 -1.47 -9.25
N ALA A 40 -12.15 -1.13 -10.26
CA ALA A 40 -11.12 -2.03 -10.80
C ALA A 40 -9.89 -2.21 -9.89
N ASP A 41 -9.63 -1.27 -8.98
CA ASP A 41 -8.40 -1.28 -8.18
C ASP A 41 -8.45 -2.22 -6.96
N ARG A 42 -9.63 -2.36 -6.34
CA ARG A 42 -9.80 -3.19 -5.13
C ARG A 42 -9.80 -4.69 -5.41
N GLN A 43 -10.22 -5.10 -6.60
CA GLN A 43 -10.26 -6.50 -6.98
C GLN A 43 -8.83 -7.05 -7.15
N ASP A 44 -7.97 -6.31 -7.87
CA ASP A 44 -6.59 -6.70 -8.17
C ASP A 44 -5.72 -6.77 -6.90
N THR A 45 -5.77 -5.72 -6.07
CA THR A 45 -5.09 -5.69 -4.77
C THR A 45 -5.48 -6.88 -3.87
N SER A 46 -6.77 -7.23 -3.82
CA SER A 46 -7.25 -8.37 -3.05
C SER A 46 -6.83 -9.73 -3.62
N ALA A 47 -6.71 -9.85 -4.95
CA ALA A 47 -6.25 -11.07 -5.62
C ALA A 47 -4.75 -11.28 -5.38
N ASN A 48 -3.95 -10.21 -5.54
CA ASN A 48 -2.52 -10.20 -5.23
C ASN A 48 -2.25 -10.54 -3.75
N ALA A 49 -3.03 -9.98 -2.82
CA ALA A 49 -2.91 -10.28 -1.38
C ALA A 49 -3.14 -11.77 -1.07
N ARG A 50 -4.12 -12.41 -1.74
CA ARG A 50 -4.37 -13.85 -1.59
C ARG A 50 -3.23 -14.69 -2.17
N ALA A 51 -2.74 -14.34 -3.36
CA ALA A 51 -1.63 -15.06 -4.00
C ALA A 51 -0.35 -14.99 -3.15
N ARG A 52 -0.02 -13.80 -2.61
CA ARG A 52 1.11 -13.62 -1.69
C ARG A 52 0.97 -14.48 -0.43
N TYR A 53 -0.22 -14.50 0.16
CA TYR A 53 -0.48 -15.31 1.35
C TYR A 53 -0.31 -16.81 1.10
N GLU A 54 -0.81 -17.36 -0.01
CA GLU A 54 -0.63 -18.80 -0.29
C GLU A 54 0.85 -19.15 -0.52
N TYR A 55 1.61 -18.24 -1.14
CA TYR A 55 3.06 -18.37 -1.26
C TYR A 55 3.75 -18.38 0.12
N GLU A 56 3.49 -17.39 0.98
CA GLU A 56 4.07 -17.31 2.32
C GLU A 56 3.67 -18.50 3.21
N LYS A 57 2.42 -18.93 3.13
CA LYS A 57 1.94 -20.14 3.80
C LYS A 57 2.70 -21.39 3.36
N SER A 58 3.09 -21.49 2.09
CA SER A 58 3.93 -22.59 1.61
C SER A 58 5.31 -22.58 2.27
N ILE A 59 5.94 -21.39 2.39
CA ILE A 59 7.21 -21.18 3.12
C ILE A 59 7.07 -21.54 4.59
N CYS A 60 5.97 -21.17 5.23
CA CYS A 60 5.72 -21.51 6.63
C CYS A 60 5.58 -23.03 6.83
N ASN A 61 4.93 -23.73 5.89
CA ASN A 61 4.64 -25.16 6.03
C ASN A 61 5.84 -26.05 5.67
N ASN A 62 6.72 -25.61 4.77
CA ASN A 62 7.89 -26.38 4.33
C ASN A 62 9.15 -26.10 5.16
N GLY A 63 9.05 -25.25 6.20
CA GLY A 63 10.15 -24.95 7.12
C GLY A 63 11.22 -24.02 6.56
N GLN A 64 10.95 -23.32 5.45
CA GLN A 64 11.89 -22.35 4.87
C GLN A 64 11.91 -21.01 5.62
N SER A 65 10.98 -20.78 6.55
CA SER A 65 10.99 -19.63 7.44
C SER A 65 11.95 -19.82 8.63
N ASN A 66 12.61 -18.73 9.06
CA ASN A 66 13.41 -18.71 10.29
C ASN A 66 12.57 -18.54 11.56
N GLN A 67 11.24 -18.53 11.45
CA GLN A 67 10.33 -18.40 12.57
C GLN A 67 9.64 -19.72 12.89
N ALA A 68 9.10 -19.84 14.11
CA ALA A 68 8.17 -20.92 14.42
C ALA A 68 6.99 -20.90 13.43
N ARG A 69 6.56 -22.07 12.95
CA ARG A 69 5.50 -22.21 11.93
C ARG A 69 4.24 -21.41 12.27
N GLU A 70 3.80 -21.45 13.52
CA GLU A 70 2.61 -20.72 13.96
C GLU A 70 2.79 -19.20 13.88
N THR A 71 3.97 -18.69 14.26
CA THR A 71 4.31 -17.26 14.13
C THR A 71 4.33 -16.86 12.66
N CYS A 72 4.97 -17.66 11.81
CA CYS A 72 5.02 -17.41 10.36
C CYS A 72 3.61 -17.31 9.76
N LEU A 73 2.72 -18.27 10.08
CA LEU A 73 1.33 -18.27 9.59
C LEU A 73 0.54 -17.06 10.11
N ARG A 74 0.79 -16.65 11.35
CA ARG A 74 0.17 -15.47 11.97
C ARG A 74 0.61 -14.19 11.27
N GLU A 75 1.90 -14.03 11.01
CA GLU A 75 2.46 -12.88 10.29
C GLU A 75 1.97 -12.81 8.85
N ALA A 76 1.97 -13.94 8.12
CA ALA A 76 1.42 -14.01 6.76
C ALA A 76 -0.07 -13.64 6.72
N GLY A 77 -0.85 -14.09 7.70
CA GLY A 77 -2.27 -13.73 7.84
C GLY A 77 -2.48 -12.24 8.10
N ALA A 78 -1.66 -11.64 8.98
CA ALA A 78 -1.68 -10.21 9.25
C ALA A 78 -1.29 -9.39 8.00
N ALA A 79 -0.26 -9.81 7.28
CA ALA A 79 0.17 -9.17 6.04
C ALA A 79 -0.93 -9.19 4.97
N LYS A 80 -1.61 -10.33 4.80
CA LYS A 80 -2.78 -10.45 3.91
C LYS A 80 -3.89 -9.48 4.31
N GLN A 81 -4.24 -9.44 5.60
CA GLN A 81 -5.31 -8.57 6.09
C GLN A 81 -5.00 -7.11 5.78
N GLN A 82 -3.78 -6.65 6.07
CA GLN A 82 -3.37 -5.27 5.77
C GLN A 82 -3.34 -4.97 4.27
N ALA A 83 -2.89 -5.93 3.45
CA ALA A 83 -2.91 -5.79 1.99
C ALA A 83 -4.34 -5.65 1.45
N GLN A 84 -5.31 -6.37 2.02
CA GLN A 84 -6.73 -6.26 1.66
C GLN A 84 -7.36 -4.91 2.04
N LEU A 85 -6.85 -4.25 3.08
CA LEU A 85 -7.29 -2.90 3.43
C LEU A 85 -6.81 -1.84 2.43
N GLY A 86 -5.79 -2.15 1.63
CA GLY A 86 -5.24 -1.23 0.62
C GLY A 86 -4.50 -0.03 1.22
N THR A 87 -4.12 -0.10 2.50
CA THR A 87 -3.42 0.99 3.21
C THR A 87 -1.90 0.82 3.25
N LEU A 88 -1.37 -0.22 2.63
CA LEU A 88 0.07 -0.45 2.54
C LEU A 88 0.72 0.59 1.64
N THR A 89 1.75 1.25 2.14
CA THR A 89 2.57 2.18 1.36
C THR A 89 3.98 1.60 1.21
N THR A 90 4.57 1.83 0.06
CA THR A 90 5.98 1.51 -0.20
C THR A 90 6.75 2.82 -0.21
N ALA A 91 7.89 2.85 0.46
CA ALA A 91 8.78 4.01 0.39
C ALA A 91 9.32 4.16 -1.03
N SER A 92 9.37 5.39 -1.56
CA SER A 92 10.03 5.65 -2.84
C SER A 92 11.53 5.41 -2.74
N GLU A 93 12.19 5.16 -3.87
CA GLU A 93 13.65 5.00 -3.90
C GLU A 93 14.38 6.21 -3.30
N ASP A 94 13.87 7.42 -3.54
CA ASP A 94 14.43 8.63 -2.93
C ASP A 94 14.28 8.64 -1.41
N GLN A 95 13.15 8.15 -0.87
CA GLN A 95 12.97 8.00 0.58
C GLN A 95 13.94 6.97 1.14
N LEU A 96 14.12 5.82 0.46
CA LEU A 96 15.06 4.79 0.84
C LEU A 96 16.51 5.27 0.78
N GLN A 97 16.86 6.06 -0.23
CA GLN A 97 18.19 6.66 -0.39
C GLN A 97 18.47 7.67 0.72
N ARG A 98 17.53 8.60 1.01
CA ARG A 98 17.66 9.52 2.15
C ARG A 98 17.82 8.78 3.48
N ASN A 99 17.05 7.72 3.70
CA ASN A 99 17.16 6.91 4.92
C ASN A 99 18.53 6.25 5.04
N ARG A 100 19.11 5.76 3.94
CA ARG A 100 20.48 5.22 3.92
C ARG A 100 21.51 6.28 4.32
N GLU A 101 21.41 7.48 3.78
CA GLU A 101 22.33 8.59 4.05
C GLU A 101 22.21 9.11 5.49
N LEU A 102 20.99 9.23 6.01
CA LEU A 102 20.74 9.68 7.38
C LEU A 102 21.43 8.79 8.42
N ARG A 103 21.55 7.48 8.15
CA ARG A 103 22.24 6.54 9.05
C ARG A 103 23.73 6.85 9.20
N CYS A 104 24.36 7.41 8.16
CA CYS A 104 25.77 7.77 8.19
C CYS A 104 26.05 9.07 8.97
N ASN A 105 25.03 9.89 9.26
CA ASN A 105 25.22 11.17 9.94
C ASN A 105 25.65 11.06 11.40
N ALA A 106 25.50 9.88 12.02
CA ALA A 106 25.95 9.61 13.37
C ALA A 106 27.48 9.40 13.48
N LEU A 107 28.19 9.31 12.35
CA LEU A 107 29.62 9.04 12.29
C LEU A 107 30.46 10.32 12.22
N PRO A 108 31.72 10.29 12.70
CA PRO A 108 32.68 11.36 12.46
C PRO A 108 32.87 11.65 10.96
N PRO A 109 33.31 12.86 10.57
CA PRO A 109 33.40 13.25 9.15
C PRO A 109 34.19 12.28 8.26
N ALA A 110 35.31 11.75 8.74
CA ALA A 110 36.12 10.79 7.99
C ALA A 110 35.38 9.47 7.75
N ASP A 111 34.73 8.92 8.77
CA ASP A 111 33.99 7.64 8.69
C ASP A 111 32.67 7.78 7.92
N ARG A 112 32.05 8.97 7.99
CA ARG A 112 30.81 9.29 7.29
C ARG A 112 30.97 9.12 5.79
N GLU A 113 32.07 9.60 5.21
CA GLU A 113 32.30 9.48 3.77
C GLU A 113 32.42 8.02 3.32
N TYR A 114 33.18 7.20 4.05
CA TYR A 114 33.26 5.77 3.78
C TYR A 114 31.94 5.03 3.98
N CYS A 115 31.12 5.45 4.96
CA CYS A 115 29.77 4.93 5.14
C CYS A 115 28.88 5.23 3.93
N LEU A 116 28.91 6.47 3.44
CA LEU A 116 28.12 6.88 2.28
C LEU A 116 28.53 6.11 1.03
N GLN A 117 29.83 5.88 0.80
CA GLN A 117 30.33 5.03 -0.30
C GLN A 117 29.73 3.62 -0.24
N ARG A 118 29.78 2.96 0.93
CA ARG A 118 29.14 1.65 1.14
C ARG A 118 27.63 1.69 0.89
N MET A 119 26.95 2.75 1.33
CA MET A 119 25.50 2.89 1.13
C MET A 119 25.09 3.15 -0.33
N ARG A 120 25.97 3.75 -1.13
CA ARG A 120 25.83 3.92 -2.58
C ARG A 120 26.13 2.64 -3.38
N GLY A 121 26.57 1.58 -2.71
CA GLY A 121 26.85 0.28 -3.33
C GLY A 121 28.29 0.09 -3.78
N GLU A 122 29.21 0.96 -3.35
CA GLU A 122 30.64 0.74 -3.58
C GLU A 122 31.16 -0.42 -2.72
N GLY A 123 32.10 -1.20 -3.27
CA GLY A 123 32.68 -2.36 -2.60
C GLY A 123 31.89 -3.66 -2.82
N THR A 124 31.77 -4.49 -1.79
CA THR A 124 31.07 -5.79 -1.87
C THR A 124 29.97 -5.91 -0.83
N GLN A 125 28.97 -6.72 -1.13
CA GLN A 125 27.85 -7.04 -0.23
C GLN A 125 27.77 -8.55 -0.04
N SER A 126 27.54 -8.99 1.20
CA SER A 126 27.37 -10.40 1.55
C SER A 126 26.25 -10.59 2.58
N GLY A 127 25.74 -11.82 2.67
CA GLY A 127 24.63 -12.17 3.56
C GLY A 127 23.25 -11.84 2.99
N SER A 128 22.23 -11.98 3.83
CA SER A 128 20.82 -11.77 3.52
C SER A 128 20.04 -11.46 4.80
N ALA A 129 18.88 -10.81 4.66
CA ALA A 129 17.99 -10.62 5.81
C ALA A 129 17.61 -11.96 6.46
N GLN A 130 17.44 -13.02 5.64
CA GLN A 130 17.18 -14.38 6.12
C GLN A 130 18.37 -14.97 6.89
N SER A 131 19.63 -14.66 6.54
CA SER A 131 20.80 -15.18 7.26
C SER A 131 21.23 -14.30 8.46
N GLY A 132 20.43 -13.29 8.81
CA GLY A 132 20.64 -12.43 9.98
C GLY A 132 21.18 -11.05 9.68
N GLY A 133 21.54 -10.75 8.43
CA GLY A 133 21.99 -9.41 8.07
C GLY A 133 22.65 -9.31 6.70
N ILE A 134 22.78 -8.07 6.24
CA ILE A 134 23.50 -7.72 5.02
C ILE A 134 24.75 -6.94 5.43
N SER A 135 25.92 -7.52 5.19
CA SER A 135 27.22 -6.89 5.41
C SER A 135 27.66 -6.15 4.15
N ARG A 136 28.23 -4.96 4.33
CA ARG A 136 28.79 -4.14 3.25
C ARG A 136 30.22 -3.81 3.59
N GLU A 137 31.12 -4.10 2.67
CA GLU A 137 32.56 -3.96 2.87
C GLU A 137 33.14 -3.07 1.77
N LEU A 138 33.97 -2.12 2.19
CA LEU A 138 34.70 -1.21 1.31
C LEU A 138 36.16 -1.24 1.75
N VAL A 139 37.05 -1.65 0.84
CA VAL A 139 38.49 -1.66 1.05
C VAL A 139 39.08 -0.46 0.34
N VAL A 140 39.74 0.41 1.09
CA VAL A 140 40.43 1.60 0.55
C VAL A 140 41.92 1.54 0.87
N PRO A 141 42.79 1.89 -0.09
CA PRO A 141 44.21 2.02 0.20
C PRO A 141 44.43 3.19 1.15
N VAL A 142 45.12 2.94 2.26
CA VAL A 142 45.60 4.01 3.13
C VAL A 142 46.84 4.63 2.49
N LYS A 143 46.86 5.95 2.30
CA LYS A 143 48.10 6.65 1.94
C LYS A 143 49.06 6.55 3.14
N PRO A 144 50.32 6.13 2.96
CA PRO A 144 51.32 6.26 4.02
C PRO A 144 51.39 7.72 4.47
N GLY A 145 51.44 7.93 5.79
CA GLY A 145 51.56 9.28 6.36
C GLY A 145 52.78 10.00 5.78
N GLN A 146 52.58 11.24 5.33
CA GLN A 146 53.66 12.17 5.01
C GLN A 146 54.18 12.81 6.29
#